data_AF-A0A371MMU4-F1
#
_entry.id   AF-A0A371MMU4-F1
#
_cell.length_a   1.000
_cell.length_b   1.000
_cell.length_c   1.000
_cell.angle_alpha   90.00
_cell.angle_beta   90.00
_cell.angle_gamma   90.00
#
_symmetry.space_group_name_H-M   'P 1'
#
loop_
_entity.id
_entity.type
_entity.pdbx_description
1 polymer ?
#
loop_
_entity_poly.entity_id
_entity_poly.type
_entity_poly.pdbx_seq_one_letter_code
_entity_poly.pdbx_strand_id
1 'polypeptide(L)'
;MSVDNTREMVERISWFSPVDYEILMFYDEHDVGVTAKSLAYNIDYNRKYVNQRVRVLEDAGFFTNTNGIYELTDFGRDFLAGRVDADEVEALGDD
;
A
#
# COMPACT_ATOMS: atom_id res chain seq x y z
N MET A 1 -0.16 -11.21 13.93
CA MET A 1 -1.57 -10.81 13.77
C MET A 1 -2.20 -11.69 12.70
N SER A 2 -3.53 -11.89 12.73
CA SER A 2 -4.24 -12.57 11.63
C SER A 2 -4.44 -11.59 10.46
N VAL A 3 -4.49 -12.10 9.23
CA VAL A 3 -4.86 -11.34 8.02
C VAL A 3 -6.20 -10.61 8.22
N ASP A 4 -7.12 -11.19 8.98
CA ASP A 4 -8.40 -10.57 9.32
C ASP A 4 -8.25 -9.27 10.12
N ASN A 5 -7.28 -9.21 11.04
CA ASN A 5 -7.05 -8.01 11.87
C ASN A 5 -6.50 -6.85 11.04
N THR A 6 -5.63 -7.13 10.07
CA THR A 6 -5.08 -6.11 9.18
C THR A 6 -6.15 -5.60 8.21
N ARG A 7 -7.08 -6.46 7.78
CA ARG A 7 -8.22 -6.05 6.94
C ARG A 7 -9.19 -5.14 7.68
N GLU A 8 -9.49 -5.42 8.94
CA GLU A 8 -10.29 -4.53 9.80
C GLU A 8 -9.61 -3.16 10.01
N MET A 9 -8.27 -3.12 10.13
CA MET A 9 -7.52 -1.86 10.19
C MET A 9 -7.67 -1.04 8.91
N VAL A 10 -7.60 -1.69 7.74
CA VAL A 10 -7.77 -1.03 6.44
C VAL A 10 -9.17 -0.44 6.28
N GLU A 11 -10.21 -1.14 6.76
CA GLU A 11 -11.60 -0.66 6.67
C GLU A 11 -11.84 0.64 7.47
N ARG A 12 -10.97 0.97 8.42
CA ARG A 12 -11.03 2.22 9.20
C ARG A 12 -10.42 3.42 8.47
N ILE A 13 -9.69 3.21 7.38
CA ILE A 13 -9.00 4.27 6.64
C ILE A 13 -9.87 4.66 5.44
N SER A 14 -10.48 5.84 5.49
CA SER A 14 -11.51 6.27 4.53
C SER A 14 -10.97 6.52 3.13
N TRP A 15 -9.69 6.89 3.02
CA TRP A 15 -9.02 7.17 1.76
C TRP A 15 -8.38 5.92 1.13
N PHE A 16 -8.35 4.79 1.84
CA PHE A 16 -7.94 3.50 1.28
C PHE A 16 -9.01 2.95 0.34
N SER A 17 -8.53 2.23 -0.66
CA SER A 17 -9.31 1.40 -1.55
C SER A 17 -8.96 -0.07 -1.30
N PRO A 18 -9.87 -1.03 -1.54
CA PRO A 18 -9.56 -2.46 -1.36
C PRO A 18 -8.27 -2.92 -2.06
N VAL A 19 -7.97 -2.35 -3.23
CA VAL A 19 -6.75 -2.68 -3.99
C VAL A 19 -5.46 -2.23 -3.29
N ASP A 20 -5.50 -1.22 -2.41
CA ASP A 20 -4.30 -0.73 -1.73
C ASP A 20 -3.73 -1.77 -0.78
N TYR A 21 -4.62 -2.51 -0.11
CA TYR A 21 -4.20 -3.62 0.73
C TYR A 21 -3.54 -4.72 -0.10
N GLU A 22 -4.12 -5.06 -1.26
CA GLU A 22 -3.53 -6.05 -2.18
C GLU A 22 -2.17 -5.58 -2.72
N ILE A 23 -2.03 -4.29 -3.00
CA ILE A 23 -0.76 -3.66 -3.40
C ILE A 23 0.27 -3.84 -2.28
N LEU A 24 -0.03 -3.40 -1.06
CA LEU A 24 0.89 -3.46 0.08
C LEU A 24 1.31 -4.91 0.38
N MET A 25 0.34 -5.83 0.41
CA MET A 25 0.56 -7.26 0.59
C MET A 25 1.50 -7.85 -0.47
N PHE A 26 1.31 -7.51 -1.75
CA PHE A 26 2.17 -8.01 -2.82
C PHE A 26 3.64 -7.64 -2.60
N TYR A 27 3.91 -6.40 -2.20
CA TYR A 27 5.29 -5.97 -1.95
C TYR A 27 5.89 -6.60 -0.68
N ASP A 28 5.09 -6.80 0.38
CA ASP A 28 5.56 -7.42 1.61
C ASP A 28 5.89 -8.91 1.40
N GLU A 29 5.04 -9.65 0.69
CA GLU A 29 5.22 -11.09 0.42
C GLU A 29 6.43 -11.38 -0.47
N HIS A 30 6.80 -10.45 -1.35
CA HIS A 30 7.85 -10.68 -2.36
C HIS A 30 9.17 -9.95 -2.06
N ASP A 31 9.17 -8.93 -1.22
CA ASP A 31 10.34 -8.10 -0.91
C ASP A 31 11.05 -7.58 -2.18
N VAL A 32 10.30 -6.86 -3.02
CA VAL A 32 10.73 -6.44 -4.37
C VAL A 32 10.64 -4.93 -4.61
N GLY A 33 11.48 -4.44 -5.53
CA GLY A 33 11.27 -3.19 -6.24
C GLY A 33 10.67 -3.43 -7.62
N VAL A 34 9.43 -2.97 -7.86
CA VAL A 34 8.78 -3.16 -9.18
C VAL A 34 8.04 -1.91 -9.66
N THR A 35 7.81 -1.86 -10.97
CA THR A 35 7.00 -0.79 -11.56
C THR A 35 5.51 -1.04 -11.32
N ALA A 36 4.72 0.04 -11.28
CA ALA A 36 3.25 -0.06 -11.24
C ALA A 36 2.66 -0.88 -12.40
N LYS A 37 3.36 -0.95 -13.55
CA LYS A 37 2.95 -1.81 -14.67
C LYS A 37 3.10 -3.29 -14.33
N SER A 38 4.25 -3.67 -13.79
CA SER A 38 4.53 -5.06 -13.40
C SER A 38 3.62 -5.48 -12.25
N LEU A 39 3.43 -4.62 -11.25
CA LEU A 39 2.48 -4.84 -10.17
C LEU A 39 1.08 -5.12 -10.70
N ALA A 40 0.52 -4.20 -11.51
CA ALA A 40 -0.83 -4.34 -12.05
C ALA A 40 -1.06 -5.65 -12.84
N TYR A 41 -0.01 -6.14 -13.51
CA TYR A 41 -0.05 -7.44 -14.19
C TYR A 41 -0.14 -8.61 -13.20
N ASN A 42 0.58 -8.56 -12.08
CA ASN A 42 0.59 -9.66 -11.10
C ASN A 42 -0.64 -9.68 -10.21
N ILE A 43 -1.30 -8.54 -9.97
CA ILE A 43 -2.53 -8.46 -9.17
C ILE A 43 -3.81 -8.43 -10.04
N ASP A 44 -3.69 -8.58 -11.37
CA ASP A 44 -4.82 -8.57 -12.31
C ASP A 44 -5.70 -7.29 -12.28
N TYR A 45 -5.09 -6.13 -12.01
CA TYR A 45 -5.77 -4.84 -12.00
C TYR A 45 -5.45 -3.97 -13.22
N ASN A 46 -6.31 -2.98 -13.46
CA ASN A 46 -6.06 -1.96 -14.46
C ASN A 46 -4.81 -1.13 -14.10
N ARG A 47 -3.82 -1.11 -14.99
CA ARG A 47 -2.56 -0.36 -14.81
C ARG A 47 -2.74 1.12 -14.45
N LYS A 48 -3.68 1.83 -15.08
CA LYS A 48 -3.89 3.27 -14.79
C LYS A 48 -4.38 3.45 -13.35
N TYR A 49 -5.27 2.58 -12.92
CA TYR A 49 -5.80 2.60 -11.56
C TYR A 49 -4.74 2.25 -10.52
N VAL A 50 -3.98 1.18 -10.74
CA VAL A 50 -2.84 0.82 -9.87
C VAL A 50 -1.82 1.94 -9.79
N ASN A 51 -1.51 2.60 -10.92
CA ASN A 51 -0.57 3.73 -10.89
C ASN A 51 -1.09 4.93 -10.09
N GLN A 52 -2.40 5.19 -10.14
CA GLN A 52 -3.01 6.22 -9.29
C GLN A 52 -2.89 5.84 -7.81
N ARG A 53 -3.23 4.60 -7.46
CA ARG A 53 -3.22 4.14 -6.07
C ARG A 53 -1.82 4.07 -5.45
N VAL A 54 -0.84 3.54 -6.18
CA VAL A 54 0.55 3.49 -5.69
C VAL A 54 1.11 4.90 -5.45
N ARG A 55 0.68 5.92 -6.22
CA ARG A 55 1.05 7.32 -5.95
C ARG A 55 0.43 7.86 -4.67
N VAL A 56 -0.85 7.58 -4.43
CA VAL A 56 -1.50 7.96 -3.16
C VAL A 56 -0.75 7.33 -1.97
N LEU A 57 -0.36 6.07 -2.10
CA LEU A 57 0.42 5.36 -1.07
C LEU A 57 1.86 5.88 -0.94
N GLU A 58 2.50 6.27 -2.04
CA GLU A 58 3.80 6.96 -2.07
C GLU A 58 3.73 8.30 -1.34
N ASP A 59 2.72 9.12 -1.64
CA ASP A 59 2.50 10.43 -1.00
C ASP A 59 2.30 10.27 0.53
N ALA A 60 1.63 9.19 0.95
CA ALA A 60 1.46 8.81 2.36
C ALA A 60 2.65 8.05 2.97
N GLY A 61 3.77 7.91 2.26
CA GLY A 61 5.02 7.34 2.79
C GLY A 61 5.10 5.81 2.85
N PHE A 62 4.13 5.08 2.31
CA PHE A 62 4.16 3.61 2.23
C PHE A 62 5.19 3.10 1.21
N PHE A 63 5.47 3.89 0.18
CA PHE A 63 6.42 3.53 -0.87
C PHE A 63 7.47 4.62 -1.07
N THR A 64 8.70 4.17 -1.33
CA THR A 64 9.70 5.01 -2.01
C THR A 64 9.69 4.71 -3.50
N ASN A 65 10.02 5.71 -4.31
CA ASN A 65 10.03 5.60 -5.76
C ASN A 65 11.37 6.08 -6.34
N THR A 66 12.07 5.19 -7.03
CA THR A 66 13.28 5.51 -7.79
C THR A 66 13.04 5.23 -9.27
N ASN A 67 12.88 6.29 -10.07
CA ASN A 67 12.67 6.19 -11.53
C ASN A 67 11.48 5.29 -11.93
N GLY A 68 10.41 5.28 -11.15
CA GLY A 68 9.20 4.50 -11.38
C GLY A 68 9.25 3.06 -10.87
N ILE A 69 10.31 2.70 -10.14
CA ILE A 69 10.41 1.47 -9.36
C ILE A 69 9.99 1.81 -7.93
N TYR A 70 8.94 1.17 -7.45
CA TYR A 70 8.41 1.36 -6.11
C TYR A 70 8.91 0.24 -5.20
N GLU A 71 9.27 0.61 -3.98
CA GLU A 71 9.72 -0.30 -2.91
C GLU A 71 8.98 0.05 -1.62
N LEU A 72 8.55 -0.99 -0.90
CA LEU A 72 7.83 -0.84 0.36
C LEU A 72 8.76 -0.30 1.45
N THR A 73 8.33 0.76 2.13
CA THR A 73 9.08 1.38 3.22
C THR A 73 8.93 0.60 4.53
N ASP A 74 9.78 0.92 5.51
CA ASP A 74 9.63 0.40 6.87
C ASP A 74 8.27 0.80 7.47
N PHE A 75 7.78 2.01 7.18
CA PHE A 75 6.45 2.46 7.58
C PHE A 75 5.34 1.55 7.03
N GLY A 76 5.40 1.21 5.73
CA GLY A 76 4.42 0.31 5.12
C GLY A 76 4.45 -1.10 5.71
N ARG A 77 5.64 -1.62 6.03
CA ARG A 77 5.81 -2.92 6.71
C ARG A 77 5.29 -2.89 8.14
N ASP A 78 5.56 -1.82 8.87
CA ASP A 78 5.08 -1.62 10.23
C ASP A 78 3.55 -1.53 10.27
N PHE A 79 2.93 -0.86 9.29
CA PHE A 79 1.48 -0.84 9.13
C PHE A 79 0.91 -2.25 8.91
N LEU A 80 1.45 -3.03 7.97
CA LEU A 80 0.99 -4.41 7.72
C LEU A 80 1.20 -5.33 8.93
N ALA A 81 2.24 -5.08 9.72
CA ALA A 81 2.50 -5.77 10.98
C ALA A 81 1.60 -5.30 12.15
N GLY A 82 0.76 -4.29 11.92
CA GLY A 82 -0.12 -3.65 12.91
C GLY A 82 0.61 -2.91 14.01
N ARG A 83 1.79 -2.36 13.69
CA ARG A 83 2.59 -1.51 14.59
C ARG A 83 2.28 -0.02 14.42
N VAL A 84 1.52 0.34 13.38
CA VAL A 84 1.00 1.69 13.12
C VAL A 84 -0.51 1.68 13.36
N ASP A 85 -1.01 2.69 14.07
CA ASP A 85 -2.46 2.82 14.31
C ASP A 85 -3.19 3.26 13.03
N ALA A 86 -4.39 2.74 12.80
CA ALA A 86 -5.21 3.13 11.66
C ALA A 86 -5.60 4.62 11.71
N ASP A 87 -5.76 5.20 12.90
CA ASP A 87 -6.08 6.62 13.05
C ASP A 87 -4.90 7.52 12.65
N GLU A 88 -3.66 7.05 12.84
CA GLU A 88 -2.46 7.75 12.35
C GLU A 88 -2.39 7.75 10.82
N VAL A 89 -2.78 6.63 10.19
CA VAL A 89 -2.83 6.52 8.73
C VAL A 89 -3.98 7.33 8.15
N GLU A 90 -5.15 7.34 8.80
CA GLU A 90 -6.29 8.14 8.37
C GLU A 90 -5.94 9.62 8.25
N ALA A 91 -5.20 10.15 9.22
CA ALA A 91 -4.76 11.54 9.23
C ALA A 91 -3.83 11.93 8.05
N LEU A 92 -3.24 10.96 7.34
CA LEU A 92 -2.40 11.22 6.15
C LEU A 92 -3.22 11.55 4.89
N GLY A 93 -4.52 11.26 4.88
CA GLY A 93 -5.40 11.51 3.73
C GLY A 93 -6.04 12.90 3.71
N ASP A 94 -5.86 13.70 4.76
CA ASP A 94 -6.50 15.01 4.96
C ASP A 94 -5.67 16.21 4.42
N ASP A 95 -4.53 15.95 3.76
CA ASP A 95 -3.64 16.97 3.15
C ASP A 95 -3.85 17.18 1.64
#